data_AF-A0A1A8EGN8-F1
#
_entry.id   AF-A0A1A8EGN8-F1
#
_cell.length_a   1.000
_cell.length_b   1.000
_cell.length_c   1.000
_cell.angle_alpha   90.00
_cell.angle_beta   90.00
_cell.angle_gamma   90.00
#
_symmetry.space_group_name_H-M   'P 1'
#
loop_
_entity.id
_entity.type
_entity.pdbx_description
1 polymer ?
#
loop_
_entity_poly.entity_id
_entity_poly.type
_entity_poly.pdbx_seq_one_letter_code
_entity_poly.pdbx_strand_id
1 'polypeptide(L)'
;MAMTLAYWDIRGLAQPIRLLLEYTGTKYEDKFYVCGEAPNFDKSCWFDEKDKLGMDFPNLPYLVDGSRKIVQSNAIMRYIARKHNMCGDTEDEKVRVDILENQSMDFRNGFVMMCYTDFDKIKPDYLKKLPGVLKQFSGFLGDRKWFAGDKITFVDFIMYELLDQHRMFHPTCLNDFKNLKDFLDRFEALDNIAAYMKSDRFMKTPVNNKMAKWGNKKE
;
A
#
# COMPACT_ATOMS: atom_id res chain seq x y z
N MET A 1 9.98 17.56 -14.98
CA MET A 1 9.34 16.41 -15.65
C MET A 1 8.53 15.67 -14.61
N ALA A 2 7.35 15.13 -14.97
CA ALA A 2 6.57 14.31 -14.06
C ALA A 2 7.27 12.97 -13.79
N MET A 3 7.09 12.40 -12.60
CA MET A 3 7.54 11.02 -12.33
C MET A 3 6.64 10.02 -13.07
N THR A 4 7.13 8.83 -13.39
CA THR A 4 6.30 7.74 -13.88
C THR A 4 6.25 6.63 -12.84
N LEU A 5 5.07 6.34 -12.28
CA LEU A 5 4.82 5.18 -11.44
C LEU A 5 4.24 4.07 -12.31
N ALA A 6 4.89 2.91 -12.35
CA ALA A 6 4.40 1.79 -13.13
C ALA A 6 4.01 0.61 -12.25
N TYR A 7 2.83 0.06 -12.51
CA TYR A 7 2.31 -1.10 -11.81
C TYR A 7 1.23 -1.80 -12.64
N TRP A 8 0.72 -2.92 -12.13
CA TRP A 8 -0.51 -3.50 -12.66
C TRP A 8 -1.68 -2.52 -12.48
N ASP A 9 -2.69 -2.61 -13.35
CA ASP A 9 -3.98 -1.88 -13.27
C ASP A 9 -4.87 -2.41 -12.13
N ILE A 10 -4.30 -2.37 -10.92
CA ILE A 10 -4.90 -2.79 -9.65
C ILE A 10 -4.36 -1.89 -8.53
N ARG A 11 -5.04 -1.89 -7.39
CA ARG A 11 -4.63 -1.15 -6.19
C ARG A 11 -3.28 -1.65 -5.67
N GLY A 12 -3.23 -2.91 -5.23
CA GLY A 12 -2.03 -3.69 -4.91
C GLY A 12 -0.92 -2.94 -4.15
N LEU A 13 0.35 -3.21 -4.50
CA LEU A 13 1.52 -2.60 -3.84
C LEU A 13 1.72 -1.11 -4.16
N ALA A 14 1.08 -0.61 -5.22
CA ALA A 14 1.29 0.75 -5.69
C ALA A 14 0.40 1.77 -4.97
N GLN A 15 -0.68 1.34 -4.32
CA GLN A 15 -1.61 2.28 -3.72
C GLN A 15 -1.01 3.17 -2.61
N PRO A 16 -0.17 2.67 -1.67
CA PRO A 16 0.53 3.55 -0.73
C PRO A 16 1.40 4.60 -1.44
N ILE A 17 2.00 4.23 -2.58
CA ILE A 17 2.84 5.12 -3.39
C ILE A 17 1.98 6.21 -4.04
N ARG A 18 0.84 5.84 -4.65
CA ARG A 18 -0.11 6.80 -5.22
C ARG A 18 -0.60 7.79 -4.16
N LEU A 19 -1.03 7.29 -3.00
CA LEU A 19 -1.47 8.14 -1.88
C LEU A 19 -0.36 9.10 -1.43
N LEU A 20 0.89 8.65 -1.36
CA LEU A 20 2.02 9.51 -0.97
C LEU A 20 2.36 10.56 -2.04
N LEU A 21 2.32 10.20 -3.32
CA LEU A 21 2.52 11.15 -4.43
C LEU A 21 1.45 12.24 -4.43
N GLU A 22 0.19 11.86 -4.22
CA GLU A 22 -0.94 12.79 -4.09
C GLU A 22 -0.80 13.70 -2.87
N TYR A 23 -0.50 13.13 -1.70
CA TYR A 23 -0.30 13.90 -0.47
C TYR A 23 0.81 14.94 -0.61
N THR A 24 1.93 14.58 -1.24
CA THR A 24 3.08 15.47 -1.45
C THR A 24 2.89 16.47 -2.59
N GLY A 25 1.78 16.38 -3.35
CA GLY A 25 1.55 17.19 -4.55
C GLY A 25 2.56 16.90 -5.66
N THR A 26 3.21 15.73 -5.64
CA THR A 26 4.21 15.34 -6.61
C THR A 26 3.54 15.04 -7.94
N LYS A 27 3.92 15.75 -9.00
CA LYS A 27 3.41 15.47 -10.35
C LYS A 27 3.92 14.12 -10.84
N TYR A 28 3.00 13.22 -11.17
CA TYR A 28 3.32 11.91 -11.70
C TYR A 28 2.27 11.41 -12.70
N GLU A 29 2.65 10.42 -13.49
CA GLU A 29 1.80 9.66 -14.39
C GLU A 29 1.84 8.17 -14.01
N ASP A 30 0.69 7.50 -14.05
CA ASP A 30 0.61 6.05 -13.92
C ASP A 30 0.85 5.38 -15.28
N LYS A 31 1.79 4.44 -15.34
CA LYS A 31 1.88 3.44 -16.42
C LYS A 31 1.26 2.13 -15.93
N PHE A 32 0.12 1.77 -16.49
CA PHE A 32 -0.57 0.54 -16.13
C PHE A 32 -0.19 -0.62 -17.05
N TYR A 33 0.11 -1.77 -16.46
CA TYR A 33 0.14 -3.06 -17.12
C TYR A 33 -1.16 -3.80 -16.82
N VAL A 34 -1.73 -4.51 -17.81
CA VAL A 34 -3.02 -5.20 -17.66
C VAL A 34 -2.81 -6.69 -17.81
N CYS A 35 -3.19 -7.46 -16.79
CA CYS A 35 -3.23 -8.91 -16.86
C CYS A 35 -4.42 -9.36 -17.74
N GLY A 36 -4.20 -10.31 -18.65
CA GLY A 36 -5.23 -10.90 -19.49
C GLY A 36 -6.30 -11.66 -18.69
N GLU A 37 -7.35 -12.10 -19.38
CA GLU A 37 -8.45 -12.84 -18.74
C GLU A 37 -8.08 -14.30 -18.43
N ALA A 38 -8.90 -14.92 -17.57
CA ALA A 38 -8.86 -16.34 -17.31
C ALA A 38 -9.15 -17.15 -18.60
N PRO A 39 -8.61 -18.38 -18.73
CA PRO A 39 -7.77 -19.08 -17.76
C PRO A 39 -6.27 -18.73 -17.87
N ASN A 40 -5.87 -18.02 -18.93
CA ASN A 40 -4.45 -17.85 -19.28
C ASN A 40 -3.75 -16.77 -18.46
N PHE A 41 -4.47 -15.72 -18.05
CA PHE A 41 -3.93 -14.60 -17.29
C PHE A 41 -2.65 -14.03 -17.92
N ASP A 42 -2.72 -13.73 -19.23
CA ASP A 42 -1.55 -13.29 -19.99
C ASP A 42 -0.90 -12.04 -19.38
N LYS A 43 0.43 -12.06 -19.29
CA LYS A 43 1.25 -10.99 -18.69
C LYS A 43 2.37 -10.55 -19.64
N SER A 44 2.28 -10.92 -20.92
CA SER A 44 3.20 -10.51 -21.99
C SER A 44 3.48 -9.02 -21.98
N CYS A 45 2.45 -8.19 -21.75
CA CYS A 45 2.55 -6.73 -21.64
C CYS A 45 3.64 -6.24 -20.66
N TRP A 46 3.95 -7.01 -19.62
CA TRP A 46 5.04 -6.74 -18.70
C TRP A 46 6.28 -7.56 -19.03
N PHE A 47 6.14 -8.87 -19.21
CA PHE A 47 7.28 -9.77 -19.35
C PHE A 47 8.08 -9.53 -20.64
N ASP A 48 7.45 -9.03 -21.70
CA ASP A 48 8.13 -8.70 -22.96
C ASP A 48 8.93 -7.40 -22.88
N GLU A 49 8.62 -6.51 -21.93
CA GLU A 49 9.31 -5.23 -21.72
C GLU A 49 10.30 -5.25 -20.56
N LYS A 50 10.06 -6.09 -19.54
CA LYS A 50 10.74 -6.12 -18.24
C LYS A 50 12.26 -5.94 -18.34
N ASP A 51 12.93 -6.79 -19.11
CA ASP A 51 14.40 -6.82 -19.18
C ASP A 51 14.97 -5.69 -20.06
N LYS A 52 14.13 -5.04 -20.87
CA LYS A 52 14.52 -3.91 -21.73
C LYS A 52 14.53 -2.57 -20.98
N LEU A 53 13.97 -2.54 -19.76
CA LEU A 53 13.85 -1.31 -18.99
C LEU A 53 15.16 -0.86 -18.32
N GLY A 54 16.21 -1.68 -18.35
CA GLY A 54 17.55 -1.33 -17.83
C GLY A 54 17.50 -0.96 -16.34
N MET A 55 16.92 -1.83 -15.52
CA MET A 55 16.88 -1.76 -14.06
C MET A 55 17.73 -2.89 -13.49
N ASP A 56 18.37 -2.67 -12.34
CA ASP A 56 19.22 -3.70 -11.71
C ASP A 56 18.41 -4.93 -11.26
N PHE A 57 17.19 -4.70 -10.78
CA PHE A 57 16.26 -5.75 -10.33
C PHE A 57 14.87 -5.51 -10.92
N PRO A 58 14.62 -5.76 -12.22
CA PRO A 58 13.37 -5.39 -12.88
C PRO A 58 12.16 -5.99 -12.15
N ASN A 59 11.25 -5.14 -11.67
CA ASN A 59 10.09 -5.57 -10.88
C ASN A 59 8.97 -4.51 -10.90
N LEU A 60 7.78 -4.88 -10.45
CA LEU A 60 6.64 -3.98 -10.24
C LEU A 60 6.31 -3.91 -8.74
N PRO A 61 6.05 -2.71 -8.17
CA PRO A 61 6.10 -1.41 -8.83
C PRO A 61 7.52 -0.94 -9.11
N TYR A 62 7.64 -0.05 -10.11
CA TYR A 62 8.82 0.77 -10.33
C TYR A 62 8.45 2.24 -10.48
N LEU A 63 9.38 3.13 -10.14
CA LEU A 63 9.28 4.58 -10.30
C LEU A 63 10.43 5.07 -11.19
N VAL A 64 10.12 5.91 -12.17
CA VAL A 64 11.11 6.65 -12.97
C VAL A 64 11.03 8.13 -12.62
N ASP A 65 12.18 8.73 -12.29
CA ASP A 65 12.31 10.15 -12.00
C ASP A 65 13.62 10.69 -12.61
N GLY A 66 13.49 11.28 -13.81
CA GLY A 66 14.64 11.65 -14.64
C GLY A 66 15.46 10.41 -15.00
N SER A 67 16.75 10.39 -14.67
CA SER A 67 17.62 9.24 -14.89
C SER A 67 17.49 8.14 -13.84
N ARG A 68 16.79 8.39 -12.73
CA ARG A 68 16.66 7.41 -11.63
C ARG A 68 15.55 6.43 -11.95
N LYS A 69 15.87 5.13 -11.80
CA LYS A 69 14.92 4.02 -11.88
C LYS A 69 14.95 3.29 -10.56
N ILE A 70 13.81 3.22 -9.87
CA ILE A 70 13.72 2.66 -8.52
C ILE A 70 12.68 1.55 -8.55
N VAL A 71 13.04 0.38 -8.06
CA VAL A 71 12.14 -0.76 -7.85
C VAL A 71 11.96 -1.00 -6.35
N GLN A 72 11.08 -1.93 -5.96
CA GLN A 72 10.67 -2.22 -4.58
C GLN A 72 9.80 -1.12 -3.96
N SER A 73 8.58 -1.47 -3.56
CA SER A 73 7.61 -0.51 -3.03
C SER A 73 8.15 0.31 -1.87
N ASN A 74 8.82 -0.31 -0.90
CA ASN A 74 9.37 0.36 0.27
C ASN A 74 10.51 1.32 -0.09
N ALA A 75 11.38 0.95 -1.04
CA ALA A 75 12.44 1.83 -1.52
C ALA A 75 11.89 3.05 -2.27
N ILE A 76 10.82 2.85 -3.07
CA ILE A 76 10.10 3.94 -3.75
C ILE A 76 9.45 4.87 -2.71
N MET A 77 8.76 4.32 -1.71
CA MET A 77 8.15 5.09 -0.62
C MET A 77 9.20 5.93 0.12
N ARG A 78 10.31 5.31 0.54
CA ARG A 78 11.42 6.02 1.21
C ARG A 78 12.07 7.08 0.31
N TYR A 79 12.16 6.85 -1.00
CA TYR A 79 12.68 7.83 -1.94
C TYR A 79 11.83 9.10 -1.99
N ILE A 80 10.51 8.95 -2.13
CA ILE A 80 9.56 10.07 -2.11
C ILE A 80 9.61 10.73 -0.73
N ALA A 81 9.53 9.94 0.35
CA ALA A 81 9.55 10.45 1.72
C ALA A 81 10.78 11.32 2.04
N ARG A 82 11.98 10.91 1.59
CA ARG A 82 13.22 11.69 1.79
C ARG A 82 13.19 13.05 1.08
N LYS A 83 12.49 13.17 -0.05
CA LYS A 83 12.32 14.47 -0.73
C LYS A 83 11.44 15.45 0.03
N HIS A 84 10.65 14.96 0.98
CA HIS A 84 9.64 15.73 1.71
C HIS A 84 9.81 15.65 3.24
N ASN A 85 10.96 15.17 3.75
CA ASN A 85 11.25 15.01 5.18
C ASN A 85 10.20 14.17 5.93
N MET A 86 9.79 13.04 5.35
CA MET A 86 8.73 12.16 5.89
C MET A 86 9.27 10.80 6.41
N CYS A 87 10.52 10.76 6.89
CA CYS A 87 11.20 9.54 7.34
C CYS A 87 11.40 9.46 8.87
N GLY A 88 10.83 10.38 9.63
CA GLY A 88 11.14 10.57 11.06
C GLY A 88 12.34 11.50 11.26
N ASP A 89 12.21 12.43 12.19
CA ASP A 89 13.22 13.44 12.50
C ASP A 89 14.17 12.95 13.59
N THR A 90 13.61 12.31 14.64
CA THR A 90 14.37 11.79 15.78
C THR A 90 14.76 10.32 15.59
N GLU A 91 15.72 9.84 16.39
CA GLU A 91 16.10 8.42 16.38
C GLU A 91 14.91 7.52 16.74
N ASP A 92 14.13 7.89 17.76
CA ASP A 92 12.94 7.15 18.16
C ASP A 92 11.89 7.07 17.04
N GLU A 93 11.69 8.16 16.29
CA GLU A 93 10.78 8.18 15.15
C GLU A 93 11.29 7.28 14.01
N LYS A 94 12.59 7.30 13.72
CA LYS A 94 13.20 6.42 12.71
C LYS A 94 13.09 4.95 13.10
N VAL A 95 13.34 4.62 14.36
CA VAL A 95 13.15 3.25 14.88
C VAL A 95 11.69 2.81 14.71
N ARG A 96 10.71 3.66 15.03
CA ARG A 96 9.29 3.34 14.81
C ARG A 96 8.96 3.15 13.34
N VAL A 97 9.48 4.02 12.47
CA VAL A 97 9.33 3.91 11.01
C VAL A 97 9.89 2.57 10.51
N ASP A 98 11.09 2.20 10.93
CA ASP A 98 11.75 0.98 10.48
C ASP A 98 11.03 -0.28 10.98
N ILE A 99 10.62 -0.31 12.24
CA ILE A 99 9.82 -1.42 12.79
C ILE A 99 8.50 -1.54 12.04
N LEU A 100 7.78 -0.44 11.87
CA LEU A 100 6.45 -0.48 11.28
C LEU A 100 6.51 -0.86 9.80
N GLU A 101 7.45 -0.31 9.01
CA GLU A 101 7.60 -0.66 7.60
C GLU A 101 7.75 -2.18 7.40
N ASN A 102 8.57 -2.84 8.23
CA ASN A 102 8.81 -4.27 8.13
C ASN A 102 7.61 -5.08 8.66
N GLN A 103 7.05 -4.71 9.81
CA GLN A 103 5.89 -5.40 10.38
C GLN A 103 4.64 -5.29 9.49
N SER A 104 4.45 -4.14 8.83
CA SER A 104 3.41 -3.92 7.83
C SER A 104 3.57 -4.86 6.63
N MET A 105 4.81 -5.11 6.19
CA MET A 105 5.08 -6.02 5.08
C MET A 105 4.73 -7.46 5.43
N ASP A 106 5.07 -7.92 6.64
CA ASP A 106 4.69 -9.25 7.13
C ASP A 106 3.17 -9.40 7.21
N PHE A 107 2.48 -8.38 7.75
CA PHE A 107 1.02 -8.36 7.83
C PHE A 107 0.38 -8.45 6.43
N ARG A 108 0.89 -7.65 5.49
CA ARG A 108 0.47 -7.69 4.08
C ARG A 108 0.68 -9.07 3.47
N ASN A 109 1.86 -9.67 3.65
CA ASN A 109 2.21 -10.93 3.03
C ASN A 109 1.32 -12.08 3.54
N GLY A 110 0.97 -12.07 4.83
CA GLY A 110 -0.01 -13.01 5.38
C GLY A 110 -1.38 -12.88 4.72
N PHE A 111 -1.88 -11.65 4.55
CA PHE A 111 -3.16 -11.39 3.89
C PHE A 111 -3.16 -11.81 2.41
N VAL A 112 -2.12 -11.42 1.67
CA VAL A 112 -1.98 -11.74 0.24
C VAL A 112 -1.83 -13.24 0.01
N MET A 113 -1.07 -13.95 0.84
CA MET A 113 -0.93 -15.41 0.74
C MET A 113 -2.30 -16.09 0.82
N MET A 114 -3.15 -15.68 1.78
CA MET A 114 -4.52 -16.19 1.89
C MET A 114 -5.34 -15.86 0.63
N CYS A 115 -5.25 -14.65 0.09
CA CYS A 115 -6.02 -14.24 -1.09
C CYS A 115 -5.66 -14.99 -2.39
N TYR A 116 -4.45 -15.54 -2.52
CA TYR A 116 -3.99 -16.19 -3.77
C TYR A 116 -3.85 -17.71 -3.69
N THR A 117 -4.15 -18.34 -2.55
CA THR A 117 -3.99 -19.78 -2.34
C THR A 117 -5.33 -20.45 -1.95
N ASP A 118 -5.33 -21.29 -0.91
CA ASP A 118 -6.51 -22.02 -0.40
C ASP A 118 -7.39 -21.10 0.47
N PHE A 119 -7.89 -20.02 -0.13
CA PHE A 119 -8.59 -18.93 0.56
C PHE A 119 -9.67 -19.41 1.55
N ASP A 120 -10.58 -20.29 1.12
CA ASP A 120 -11.69 -20.78 1.96
C ASP A 120 -11.21 -21.61 3.16
N LYS A 121 -10.06 -22.29 3.02
CA LYS A 121 -9.45 -23.10 4.09
C LYS A 121 -8.68 -22.22 5.08
N ILE A 122 -7.99 -21.19 4.60
CA ILE A 122 -7.10 -20.35 5.41
C ILE A 122 -7.86 -19.21 6.11
N LYS A 123 -8.92 -18.69 5.50
CA LYS A 123 -9.69 -17.55 6.00
C LYS A 123 -10.18 -17.69 7.44
N PRO A 124 -10.73 -18.83 7.90
CA PRO A 124 -11.19 -18.97 9.29
C PRO A 124 -10.07 -18.75 10.31
N ASP A 125 -8.91 -19.37 10.10
CA ASP A 125 -7.74 -19.23 11.00
C ASP A 125 -7.12 -17.84 10.93
N TYR A 126 -7.12 -17.22 9.73
CA TYR A 126 -6.68 -15.83 9.57
C TYR A 126 -7.55 -14.88 10.40
N LEU A 127 -8.87 -14.97 10.26
CA LEU A 127 -9.82 -14.13 11.00
C LEU A 127 -9.76 -14.36 12.51
N LYS A 128 -9.48 -15.59 12.96
CA LYS A 128 -9.26 -15.89 14.39
C LYS A 128 -8.03 -15.17 14.96
N LYS A 129 -6.96 -15.02 14.17
CA LYS A 129 -5.70 -14.38 14.59
C LYS A 129 -5.71 -12.85 14.41
N LEU A 130 -6.50 -12.36 13.45
CA LEU A 130 -6.53 -10.94 13.07
C LEU A 130 -6.73 -9.97 14.25
N PRO A 131 -7.65 -10.19 15.21
CA PRO A 131 -7.79 -9.28 16.36
C PRO A 131 -6.53 -9.16 17.21
N GLY A 132 -5.75 -10.25 17.35
CA GLY A 132 -4.48 -10.24 18.07
C GLY A 132 -3.43 -9.38 17.39
N VAL A 133 -3.35 -9.46 16.06
CA VAL A 133 -2.44 -8.64 15.25
C VAL A 133 -2.87 -7.16 15.26
N LEU A 134 -4.16 -6.88 15.11
CA LEU A 134 -4.69 -5.52 15.18
C LEU A 134 -4.48 -4.88 16.57
N LYS A 135 -4.57 -5.68 17.63
CA LYS A 135 -4.23 -5.24 19.00
C LYS A 135 -2.77 -4.82 19.11
N GLN A 136 -1.84 -5.51 18.44
CA GLN A 136 -0.43 -5.11 18.42
C GLN A 136 -0.24 -3.75 17.73
N PHE A 137 -0.86 -3.53 16.56
CA PHE A 137 -0.80 -2.24 15.87
C PHE A 137 -1.48 -1.12 16.66
N SER A 138 -2.65 -1.39 17.26
CA SER A 138 -3.35 -0.45 18.13
C SER A 138 -2.50 -0.06 19.35
N GLY A 139 -1.85 -1.04 20.00
CA GLY A 139 -0.92 -0.78 21.09
C GLY A 139 0.34 -0.03 20.65
N PHE A 140 0.85 -0.34 19.46
CA PHE A 140 2.01 0.35 18.89
C PHE A 140 1.68 1.81 18.54
N LEU A 141 0.50 2.11 18.00
CA LEU A 141 0.01 3.48 17.76
C LEU A 141 -0.24 4.24 19.08
N GLY A 142 -0.79 3.57 20.09
CA GLY A 142 -1.11 4.17 21.38
C GLY A 142 -1.98 5.41 21.24
N ASP A 143 -1.55 6.50 21.89
CA ASP A 143 -2.21 7.82 21.86
C ASP A 143 -1.62 8.78 20.81
N ARG A 144 -0.66 8.32 19.99
CA ARG A 144 -0.01 9.19 18.99
C ARG A 144 -0.96 9.50 17.84
N LYS A 145 -0.77 10.68 17.24
CA LYS A 145 -1.55 11.10 16.07
C LYS A 145 -1.25 10.26 14.84
N TRP A 146 0.02 9.95 14.64
CA TRP A 146 0.58 9.13 13.55
C TRP A 146 1.51 8.07 14.15
N PHE A 147 1.82 7.02 13.39
CA PHE A 147 2.53 5.88 13.94
C PHE A 147 3.96 6.18 14.42
N ALA A 148 4.65 7.12 13.78
CA ALA A 148 5.98 7.55 14.21
C ALA A 148 5.94 8.55 15.38
N GLY A 149 4.89 9.38 15.48
CA GLY A 149 4.82 10.51 16.39
C GLY A 149 3.70 11.49 16.04
N ASP A 150 3.97 12.79 16.18
CA ASP A 150 3.01 13.87 15.90
C ASP A 150 2.98 14.29 14.42
N LYS A 151 4.04 13.98 13.68
CA LYS A 151 4.16 14.22 12.24
C LYS A 151 3.88 12.95 11.45
N ILE A 152 3.19 13.11 10.33
CA ILE A 152 2.92 12.01 9.41
C ILE A 152 4.21 11.62 8.67
N THR A 153 4.39 10.33 8.47
CA THR A 153 5.54 9.73 7.76
C THR A 153 5.04 8.76 6.70
N PHE A 154 5.92 8.27 5.83
CA PHE A 154 5.51 7.39 4.75
C PHE A 154 4.91 6.05 5.23
N VAL A 155 5.20 5.61 6.45
CA VAL A 155 4.65 4.36 6.99
C VAL A 155 3.18 4.48 7.37
N ASP A 156 2.67 5.68 7.61
CA ASP A 156 1.23 5.92 7.82
C ASP A 156 0.44 5.61 6.53
N PHE A 157 1.02 5.85 5.35
CA PHE A 157 0.39 5.51 4.05
C PHE A 157 0.33 4.01 3.82
N ILE A 158 1.36 3.28 4.26
CA ILE A 158 1.39 1.82 4.21
C ILE A 158 0.34 1.26 5.17
N MET A 159 0.31 1.74 6.42
CA MET A 159 -0.66 1.26 7.41
C MET A 159 -2.11 1.62 7.06
N TYR A 160 -2.36 2.82 6.52
CA TYR A 160 -3.67 3.19 6.00
C TYR A 160 -4.16 2.17 4.96
N GLU A 161 -3.33 1.89 3.95
CA GLU A 161 -3.68 0.94 2.89
C GLU A 161 -4.04 -0.43 3.46
N LEU A 162 -3.23 -0.95 4.38
CA LEU A 162 -3.45 -2.27 4.97
C LEU A 162 -4.71 -2.30 5.83
N LEU A 163 -4.94 -1.30 6.67
CA LEU A 163 -6.14 -1.24 7.50
C LEU A 163 -7.40 -1.06 6.67
N ASP A 164 -7.36 -0.26 5.59
CA ASP A 164 -8.50 -0.10 4.69
C ASP A 164 -8.82 -1.39 3.93
N GLN A 165 -7.81 -2.11 3.41
CA GLN A 165 -8.03 -3.43 2.81
C GLN A 165 -8.69 -4.41 3.79
N HIS A 166 -8.30 -4.38 5.06
CA HIS A 166 -8.89 -5.22 6.09
C HIS A 166 -10.31 -4.80 6.46
N ARG A 167 -10.59 -3.48 6.49
CA ARG A 167 -11.94 -2.94 6.65
C ARG A 167 -12.85 -3.35 5.48
N MET A 168 -12.34 -3.38 4.25
CA MET A 168 -13.09 -3.90 3.09
C MET A 168 -13.31 -5.41 3.19
N PHE A 169 -12.31 -6.17 3.65
CA PHE A 169 -12.36 -7.63 3.75
C PHE A 169 -13.27 -8.14 4.87
N HIS A 170 -13.19 -7.50 6.05
CA HIS A 170 -13.96 -7.83 7.24
C HIS A 170 -14.36 -6.52 7.94
N PRO A 171 -15.52 -5.92 7.58
CA PRO A 171 -15.92 -4.57 8.02
C PRO A 171 -15.92 -4.33 9.53
N THR A 172 -16.12 -5.38 10.33
CA THR A 172 -16.16 -5.31 11.79
C THR A 172 -14.78 -5.46 12.45
N CYS A 173 -13.70 -5.71 11.71
CA CYS A 173 -12.39 -6.05 12.29
C CYS A 173 -11.78 -4.94 13.17
N LEU A 174 -12.18 -3.68 12.96
CA LEU A 174 -11.67 -2.52 13.70
C LEU A 174 -12.62 -2.03 14.82
N ASN A 175 -13.74 -2.72 15.08
CA ASN A 175 -14.75 -2.24 16.03
C ASN A 175 -14.18 -2.01 17.44
N ASP A 176 -13.29 -2.89 17.88
CA ASP A 176 -12.66 -2.86 19.21
C ASP A 176 -11.44 -1.94 19.30
N PHE A 177 -11.00 -1.35 18.18
CA PHE A 177 -9.77 -0.55 18.10
C PHE A 177 -10.09 0.89 17.69
N LYS A 178 -10.60 1.67 18.66
CA LYS A 178 -11.01 3.07 18.41
C LYS A 178 -9.87 3.90 17.80
N ASN A 179 -8.65 3.80 18.31
CA ASN A 179 -7.52 4.59 17.80
C ASN A 179 -7.15 4.25 16.35
N LEU A 180 -7.31 3.00 15.91
CA LEU A 180 -7.10 2.61 14.52
C LEU A 180 -8.20 3.16 13.59
N LYS A 181 -9.46 3.19 14.06
CA LYS A 181 -10.55 3.86 13.34
C LYS A 181 -10.30 5.37 13.22
N ASP A 182 -9.97 6.01 14.35
CA ASP A 182 -9.64 7.44 14.38
C ASP A 182 -8.44 7.76 13.46
N PHE A 183 -7.47 6.85 13.33
CA PHE A 183 -6.35 6.98 12.39
C PHE A 183 -6.81 6.95 10.94
N LEU A 184 -7.68 6.00 10.55
CA LEU A 184 -8.25 5.94 9.20
C LEU A 184 -9.02 7.23 8.87
N ASP A 185 -9.93 7.64 9.76
CA ASP A 185 -10.74 8.85 9.57
C ASP A 185 -9.86 10.10 9.44
N ARG A 186 -8.80 10.20 10.25
CA ARG A 186 -7.84 11.31 10.19
C ARG A 186 -7.04 11.31 8.90
N PHE A 187 -6.62 10.15 8.41
CA PHE A 187 -5.88 10.03 7.16
C PHE A 187 -6.75 10.40 5.95
N GLU A 188 -7.98 9.89 5.90
CA GLU A 188 -8.96 10.19 4.84
C GLU A 188 -9.38 11.67 4.82
N ALA A 189 -9.32 12.35 5.97
CA ALA A 189 -9.62 13.77 6.10
C ALA A 189 -8.48 14.72 5.68
N LEU A 190 -7.28 14.23 5.33
CA LEU A 190 -6.20 15.08 4.82
C LEU A 190 -6.62 15.68 3.46
N ASP A 191 -6.53 17.00 3.29
CA ASP A 191 -7.07 17.71 2.12
C ASP A 191 -6.71 17.06 0.77
N ASN A 192 -5.43 16.78 0.53
CA ASN A 192 -4.96 16.17 -0.72
C ASN A 192 -5.44 14.72 -0.88
N ILE A 193 -5.57 13.97 0.22
CA ILE A 193 -6.07 12.58 0.19
C ILE A 193 -7.58 12.57 -0.05
N ALA A 194 -8.33 13.41 0.66
CA ALA A 194 -9.77 13.57 0.47
C ALA A 194 -10.11 14.01 -0.96
N ALA A 195 -9.33 14.92 -1.54
CA ALA A 195 -9.46 15.34 -2.92
C ALA A 195 -9.15 14.20 -3.90
N TYR A 196 -8.04 13.49 -3.69
CA TYR A 196 -7.67 12.34 -4.51
C TYR A 196 -8.76 11.26 -4.50
N MET A 197 -9.26 10.87 -3.33
CA MET A 197 -10.28 9.83 -3.17
C MET A 197 -11.62 10.15 -3.84
N LYS A 198 -11.91 11.43 -4.10
CA LYS A 198 -13.09 11.90 -4.84
C LYS A 198 -12.86 12.02 -6.34
N SER A 199 -11.62 11.85 -6.81
CA SER A 199 -11.26 11.98 -8.22
C SER A 199 -11.34 10.65 -8.96
N ASP A 200 -11.47 10.72 -10.29
CA ASP A 200 -11.47 9.54 -11.17
C ASP A 200 -10.12 8.79 -11.19
N ARG A 201 -9.07 9.37 -10.59
CA ARG A 201 -7.76 8.74 -10.45
C ARG A 201 -7.70 7.77 -9.28
N PHE A 202 -8.63 7.85 -8.33
CA PHE A 202 -8.62 6.97 -7.16
C PHE A 202 -9.02 5.54 -7.51
N MET A 203 -8.08 4.63 -7.31
CA MET A 203 -8.29 3.21 -7.55
C MET A 203 -8.74 2.48 -6.28
N LYS A 204 -10.05 2.43 -6.05
CA LYS A 204 -10.64 1.70 -4.91
C LYS A 204 -10.51 0.18 -5.06
N THR A 205 -10.78 -0.32 -6.27
CA THR A 205 -10.76 -1.73 -6.67
C THR A 205 -10.24 -1.87 -8.10
N PRO A 206 -9.75 -3.05 -8.52
CA PRO A 206 -9.57 -4.26 -7.71
C PRO A 206 -8.39 -4.14 -6.73
N VAL A 207 -8.52 -4.73 -5.54
CA VAL A 207 -7.45 -4.78 -4.53
C VAL A 207 -6.30 -5.66 -5.01
N ASN A 208 -6.64 -6.82 -5.54
CA ASN A 208 -5.74 -7.86 -6.01
C ASN A 208 -5.91 -8.09 -7.52
N ASN A 209 -4.97 -8.81 -8.12
CA ASN A 209 -5.03 -9.15 -9.54
C ASN A 209 -6.03 -10.31 -9.80
N LYS A 210 -6.38 -10.52 -11.06
CA LYS A 210 -7.48 -11.39 -11.53
C LYS A 210 -7.44 -12.82 -10.99
N MET A 211 -6.26 -13.34 -10.68
CA MET A 211 -6.05 -14.70 -10.16
C MET A 211 -6.42 -14.86 -8.67
N ALA A 212 -6.55 -13.77 -7.91
CA ALA A 212 -6.88 -13.85 -6.50
C ALA A 212 -8.33 -14.30 -6.27
N LYS A 213 -8.57 -14.95 -5.14
CA LYS A 213 -9.89 -15.40 -4.67
C LYS A 213 -10.69 -14.29 -3.99
N TRP A 214 -10.06 -13.18 -3.61
CA TRP A 214 -10.72 -12.02 -3.04
C TRP A 214 -10.12 -10.71 -3.57
N GLY A 215 -10.99 -9.72 -3.79
CA GLY A 215 -10.61 -8.38 -4.23
C GLY A 215 -10.12 -8.30 -5.68
N ASN A 216 -10.45 -9.27 -6.53
CA ASN A 216 -9.97 -9.38 -7.91
C ASN A 216 -10.90 -8.72 -8.97
N LYS A 217 -11.99 -8.09 -8.53
CA LYS A 217 -12.99 -7.45 -9.41
C LYS A 217 -12.98 -5.94 -9.22
N LYS A 218 -13.25 -5.22 -10.31
CA LYS A 218 -13.51 -3.79 -10.30
C LYS A 218 -14.96 -3.57 -9.87
N GLU A 219 -15.19 -2.61 -8.99
CA GLU A 219 -16.48 -2.22 -8.40
C GLU A 219 -16.74 -0.74 -8.71
#